data_AF-A0A9N9KLM4-F1
#
_entry.id   AF-A0A9N9KLM4-F1
#
_cell.length_a   1.000
_cell.length_b   1.000
_cell.length_c   1.000
_cell.angle_alpha   90.00
_cell.angle_beta   90.00
_cell.angle_gamma   90.00
#
_symmetry.space_group_name_H-M   'P 1'
#
loop_
_entity.id
_entity.type
_entity.pdbx_description
1 polymer ?
#
loop_
_entity_poly.entity_id
_entity_poly.type
_entity_poly.pdbx_seq_one_letter_code
_entity_poly.pdbx_strand_id
1 'polypeptide(L)'
;MTIPSVVNGAIGLAVDKKTTHEVQVLKSVVPETKVFPNIDIIDIRHDSVLINLKDEILNSMRPSKGSKSLPTLLLYDERGLQLFEEITYLDEYYLTNAEIDVLKHHASDIAKTIPAGSMVIELGSGNLRKVSILLQALDAAGKDIDYYALDLSMDELNRTLEQVPEFKYVKCHGLHGTYDDGLEWLKLPENSSKAKCIMSLGSSIGNFSRSGAKEFLKGFTDVLSPSDSILIGLDATSDSAKVYTVM
;
A
#
# COMPACT_ATOMS: atom_id res chain seq x y z
N MET A 1 -19.59 22.37 23.56
CA MET A 1 -18.82 21.84 24.71
C MET A 1 -17.37 21.86 24.28
N THR A 2 -16.66 22.91 24.68
CA THR A 2 -15.32 23.28 24.25
C THR A 2 -14.30 22.64 25.18
N ILE A 3 -13.29 21.95 24.64
CA ILE A 3 -12.12 21.47 25.38
C ILE A 3 -10.88 22.16 24.79
N PRO A 4 -9.99 22.73 25.61
CA PRO A 4 -8.98 23.69 25.17
C PRO A 4 -7.64 23.04 24.79
N SER A 5 -6.89 23.78 23.96
CA SER A 5 -5.50 23.52 23.60
C SER A 5 -4.56 23.58 24.82
N VAL A 6 -3.56 22.70 24.84
CA VAL A 6 -2.43 22.80 25.76
C VAL A 6 -1.20 23.18 24.96
N VAL A 7 -0.66 24.34 25.30
CA VAL A 7 0.59 24.92 24.82
C VAL A 7 1.71 24.52 25.77
N ASN A 8 2.89 24.29 25.19
CA ASN A 8 4.18 24.05 25.85
C ASN A 8 4.44 24.88 27.12
N GLY A 9 4.89 24.20 28.18
CA GLY A 9 5.41 24.81 29.40
C GLY A 9 6.86 24.40 29.64
N ALA A 10 7.75 25.40 29.60
CA ALA A 10 9.16 25.29 29.92
C ALA A 10 9.38 24.90 31.40
N ILE A 11 10.37 24.04 31.65
CA ILE A 11 10.73 23.57 32.99
C ILE A 11 11.77 24.55 33.58
N GLY A 12 11.37 25.25 34.65
CA GLY A 12 12.25 26.07 35.47
C GLY A 12 13.11 25.21 36.39
N LEU A 13 14.40 25.55 36.45
CA LEU A 13 15.39 24.98 37.37
C LEU A 13 15.21 25.58 38.78
N ALA A 14 14.96 24.74 39.77
CA ALA A 14 15.22 25.05 41.18
C ALA A 14 16.39 24.17 41.66
N VAL A 15 17.44 24.84 42.11
CA VAL A 15 18.68 24.24 42.62
C VAL A 15 18.54 24.03 44.13
N ASP A 16 18.75 22.81 44.61
CA ASP A 16 19.08 22.56 46.00
C ASP A 16 20.38 21.75 46.13
N LYS A 17 21.20 22.13 47.11
CA LYS A 17 22.60 21.75 47.25
C LYS A 17 22.77 20.54 48.18
N LYS A 18 23.77 19.71 47.83
CA LYS A 18 24.50 18.70 48.62
C LYS A 18 24.03 17.24 48.48
N THR A 19 24.65 16.54 47.53
CA THR A 19 25.25 15.21 47.79
C THR A 19 26.34 14.97 46.74
N THR A 20 27.56 14.68 47.18
CA THR A 20 28.67 14.25 46.33
C THR A 20 28.46 12.79 45.92
N HIS A 21 28.10 12.57 44.66
CA HIS A 21 28.24 11.29 44.00
C HIS A 21 28.98 11.51 42.69
N GLU A 22 30.05 10.74 42.47
CA GLU A 22 30.79 10.70 41.21
C GLU A 22 29.82 10.37 40.07
N VAL A 23 29.68 11.30 39.13
CA VAL A 23 28.90 11.09 37.91
C VAL A 23 29.76 10.23 36.98
N GLN A 24 29.48 8.93 36.92
CA GLN A 24 29.89 8.13 35.78
C GLN A 24 29.19 8.69 34.53
N VAL A 25 29.98 9.22 33.60
CA VAL A 25 29.49 9.62 32.28
C VAL A 25 29.03 8.36 31.56
N LEU A 26 27.73 8.09 31.60
CA LEU A 26 27.08 7.17 30.68
C LEU A 26 27.32 7.74 29.28
N LYS A 27 28.22 7.09 28.52
CA LYS A 27 28.33 7.34 27.08
C LYS A 27 26.94 7.13 26.51
N SER A 28 26.37 8.19 25.94
CA SER A 28 25.17 8.08 25.12
C SER A 28 25.50 7.08 24.02
N VAL A 29 24.93 5.89 24.11
CA VAL A 29 24.86 4.97 22.99
C VAL A 29 23.89 5.63 22.02
N VAL A 30 24.44 6.41 21.10
CA VAL A 30 23.70 6.81 19.89
C VAL A 30 23.31 5.49 19.24
N PRO A 31 22.02 5.21 19.03
CA PRO A 31 21.63 4.01 18.29
C PRO A 31 22.38 4.06 16.96
N GLU A 32 23.10 3.00 16.62
CA GLU A 32 23.66 2.85 15.28
C GLU A 32 22.51 3.12 14.29
N THR A 33 22.65 4.17 13.49
CA THR A 33 21.79 4.38 12.33
C THR A 33 21.90 3.13 11.50
N LYS A 34 20.86 2.29 11.52
CA LYS A 34 20.68 1.24 10.52
C LYS A 34 20.72 1.96 9.17
N VAL A 35 21.82 1.77 8.45
CA VAL A 35 21.90 2.15 7.04
C VAL A 35 21.06 1.12 6.32
N PHE A 36 19.80 1.46 6.08
CA PHE A 36 18.94 0.65 5.25
C PHE A 36 19.50 0.68 3.81
N PRO A 37 19.48 -0.44 3.08
CA PRO A 37 19.80 -0.39 1.65
C PRO A 37 18.88 0.66 1.01
N ASN A 38 19.47 1.54 0.20
CA ASN A 38 18.75 2.61 -0.48
C ASN A 38 17.66 1.96 -1.36
N ILE A 39 16.40 1.98 -0.89
CA ILE A 39 15.30 1.33 -1.61
C ILE A 39 15.03 2.16 -2.86
N ASP A 40 15.03 1.50 -4.01
CA ASP A 40 14.81 2.16 -5.29
C ASP A 40 13.32 2.50 -5.45
N ILE A 41 12.99 3.79 -5.48
CA ILE A 41 11.65 4.28 -5.76
C ILE A 41 11.69 5.03 -7.10
N ILE A 42 10.96 4.49 -8.08
CA ILE A 42 10.93 5.00 -9.45
C ILE A 42 9.69 5.89 -9.60
N ASP A 43 9.89 7.15 -9.97
CA ASP A 43 8.78 8.04 -10.35
C ASP A 43 8.35 7.73 -11.79
N ILE A 44 7.12 7.21 -11.92
CA ILE A 44 6.55 6.80 -13.20
C ILE A 44 5.38 7.69 -13.63
N ARG A 45 5.12 8.79 -12.91
CA ARG A 45 4.02 9.71 -13.21
C ARG A 45 4.24 10.39 -14.54
N HIS A 46 3.21 10.41 -15.38
CA HIS A 46 3.22 11.17 -16.63
C HIS A 46 2.34 12.43 -16.51
N ASP A 47 2.81 13.54 -17.06
CA ASP A 47 2.09 14.84 -17.08
C ASP A 47 0.68 14.77 -17.70
N SER A 48 0.39 13.71 -18.47
CA SER A 48 -0.89 13.50 -19.16
C SER A 48 -2.03 13.01 -18.28
N VAL A 49 -1.77 12.56 -17.04
CA VAL A 49 -2.81 12.02 -16.14
C VAL A 49 -2.83 12.79 -14.83
N LEU A 50 -2.92 14.12 -14.90
CA LEU A 50 -3.60 14.83 -13.83
C LEU A 50 -5.08 14.46 -13.95
N ILE A 51 -5.53 13.51 -13.13
CA ILE A 51 -6.95 13.36 -12.81
C ILE A 51 -7.46 14.78 -12.57
N ASN A 52 -8.36 15.27 -13.43
CA ASN A 52 -8.94 16.59 -13.25
C ASN A 52 -9.99 16.50 -12.14
N LEU A 53 -9.48 16.29 -10.93
CA LEU A 53 -10.24 16.04 -9.72
C LEU A 53 -11.20 17.19 -9.44
N LYS A 54 -10.81 18.42 -9.84
CA LYS A 54 -11.69 19.59 -9.80
C LYS A 54 -12.94 19.38 -10.66
N ASP A 55 -12.79 19.03 -11.93
CA ASP A 55 -13.93 18.84 -12.83
C ASP A 55 -14.75 17.63 -12.41
N GLU A 56 -14.11 16.56 -11.94
CA GLU A 56 -14.80 15.38 -11.41
C GLU A 56 -15.64 15.70 -10.17
N ILE A 57 -15.11 16.47 -9.21
CA ILE A 57 -15.86 16.98 -8.05
C ILE A 57 -17.02 17.87 -8.50
N LEU A 58 -16.78 18.82 -9.41
CA LEU A 58 -17.82 19.75 -9.88
C LEU A 58 -18.98 19.00 -10.55
N ASN A 59 -18.67 18.01 -11.39
CA ASN A 59 -19.65 17.19 -12.08
C ASN A 59 -20.43 16.28 -11.12
N SER A 60 -19.73 15.64 -10.17
CA SER A 60 -20.35 14.74 -9.18
C SER A 60 -21.21 15.47 -8.14
N MET A 61 -20.93 16.75 -7.87
CA MET A 61 -21.72 17.59 -6.97
C MET A 61 -22.93 18.27 -7.66
N ARG A 62 -23.00 18.25 -9.00
CA ARG A 62 -24.10 18.83 -9.80
C ARG A 62 -24.63 17.84 -10.85
N PRO A 63 -25.07 16.63 -10.45
CA PRO A 63 -25.50 15.63 -11.42
C PRO A 63 -26.81 16.06 -12.11
N SER A 64 -26.92 15.83 -13.41
CA SER A 64 -28.16 16.05 -14.17
C SER A 64 -29.25 15.02 -13.83
N LYS A 65 -28.87 13.84 -13.34
CA LYS A 65 -29.72 12.78 -12.76
C LYS A 65 -28.94 12.02 -11.69
N GLY A 66 -29.61 11.55 -10.64
CA GLY A 66 -29.02 10.76 -9.55
C GLY A 66 -28.63 11.58 -8.31
N SER A 67 -27.93 10.94 -7.38
CA SER A 67 -27.45 11.57 -6.14
C SER A 67 -26.08 12.19 -6.33
N LYS A 68 -25.77 13.20 -5.52
CA LYS A 68 -24.41 13.74 -5.43
C LYS A 68 -23.45 12.66 -4.94
N SER A 69 -22.23 12.66 -5.47
CA SER A 69 -21.15 11.80 -5.03
C SER A 69 -19.85 12.59 -4.94
N LEU A 70 -18.82 11.97 -4.38
CA LEU A 70 -17.45 12.47 -4.39
C LEU A 70 -16.51 11.32 -4.80
N PRO A 71 -15.41 11.60 -5.52
CA PRO A 71 -14.44 10.57 -5.88
C PRO A 71 -13.79 9.95 -4.64
N THR A 72 -13.69 8.61 -4.60
CA THR A 72 -13.05 7.88 -3.49
C THR A 72 -11.59 8.28 -3.30
N LEU A 73 -10.92 8.76 -4.35
CA LEU A 73 -9.54 9.28 -4.29
C LEU A 73 -9.36 10.36 -3.21
N LEU A 74 -10.40 11.13 -2.90
CA LEU A 74 -10.37 12.16 -1.86
C LEU A 74 -10.20 11.60 -0.44
N LEU A 75 -10.40 10.30 -0.24
CA LEU A 75 -10.22 9.64 1.05
C LEU A 75 -8.78 9.21 1.32
N TYR A 76 -7.87 9.34 0.35
CA TYR A 76 -6.54 8.74 0.39
C TYR A 76 -5.42 9.78 0.26
N ASP A 77 -5.58 10.93 0.90
CA ASP A 77 -4.42 11.75 1.28
C ASP A 77 -3.62 11.05 2.38
N GLU A 78 -2.47 11.60 2.78
CA GLU A 78 -1.61 11.03 3.83
C GLU A 78 -2.41 10.66 5.10
N ARG A 79 -3.28 11.58 5.57
CA ARG A 79 -4.09 11.34 6.77
C ARG A 79 -5.14 10.25 6.55
N GLY A 80 -5.80 10.26 5.40
CA GLY A 80 -6.79 9.27 5.01
C GLY A 80 -6.20 7.86 4.90
N LEU A 81 -4.98 7.74 4.38
CA LEU A 81 -4.24 6.47 4.32
C LEU A 81 -3.89 5.96 5.72
N GLN A 82 -3.42 6.82 6.63
CA GLN A 82 -3.17 6.46 8.02
C GLN A 82 -4.45 6.00 8.74
N LEU A 83 -5.57 6.70 8.53
CA LEU A 83 -6.88 6.31 9.06
C LEU A 83 -7.34 4.96 8.50
N PHE A 84 -7.15 4.73 7.20
CA PHE A 84 -7.47 3.44 6.59
C PHE A 84 -6.60 2.33 7.17
N GLU A 85 -5.30 2.58 7.38
CA GLU A 85 -4.41 1.66 8.08
C GLU A 85 -4.96 1.30 9.47
N GLU A 86 -5.34 2.29 10.29
CA GLU A 86 -5.98 2.07 11.60
C GLU A 86 -7.25 1.19 11.46
N ILE A 87 -8.10 1.46 10.48
CA ILE A 87 -9.31 0.66 10.18
C ILE A 87 -8.94 -0.80 9.92
N THR A 88 -7.82 -1.09 9.24
CA THR A 88 -7.40 -2.47 8.94
C THR A 88 -7.02 -3.33 10.15
N TYR A 89 -6.95 -2.74 11.35
CA TYR A 89 -6.70 -3.46 12.60
C TYR A 89 -7.98 -3.64 13.45
N LEU A 90 -9.10 -3.03 13.07
CA LEU A 90 -10.35 -3.16 13.81
C LEU A 90 -10.99 -4.54 13.59
N ASP A 91 -11.55 -5.11 14.65
CA ASP A 91 -12.25 -6.40 14.60
C ASP A 91 -13.51 -6.33 13.73
N GLU A 92 -14.18 -5.17 13.72
CA GLU A 92 -15.36 -4.90 12.90
C GLU A 92 -15.02 -4.88 11.40
N TYR A 93 -13.80 -4.48 11.05
CA TYR A 93 -13.31 -4.49 9.67
C TYR A 93 -12.61 -5.82 9.35
N TYR A 94 -13.40 -6.90 9.38
CA TYR A 94 -12.90 -8.27 9.29
C TYR A 94 -12.11 -8.57 8.00
N LEU A 95 -12.35 -7.82 6.92
CA LEU A 95 -11.87 -8.09 5.57
C LEU A 95 -10.34 -8.30 5.51
N THR A 96 -9.57 -7.42 6.17
CA THR A 96 -8.11 -7.52 6.16
C THR A 96 -7.64 -8.82 6.79
N ASN A 97 -8.20 -9.20 7.94
CA ASN A 97 -7.80 -10.41 8.65
C ASN A 97 -8.23 -11.67 7.88
N ALA A 98 -9.42 -11.67 7.27
CA ALA A 98 -9.87 -12.77 6.42
C ALA A 98 -8.95 -12.99 5.21
N GLU A 99 -8.51 -11.92 4.55
CA GLU A 99 -7.56 -12.02 3.44
C GLU A 99 -6.16 -12.47 3.90
N ILE A 100 -5.69 -11.98 5.06
CA ILE A 100 -4.44 -12.45 5.69
C ILE A 100 -4.50 -13.96 5.96
N ASP A 101 -5.62 -14.46 6.47
CA ASP A 101 -5.77 -15.89 6.76
C ASP A 101 -5.72 -16.73 5.47
N VAL A 102 -6.36 -16.28 4.39
CA VAL A 102 -6.25 -16.94 3.07
C VAL A 102 -4.79 -16.95 2.60
N LEU A 103 -4.09 -15.82 2.69
CA LEU A 103 -2.68 -15.72 2.28
C LEU A 103 -1.78 -16.64 3.11
N LYS A 104 -1.96 -16.72 4.44
CA LYS A 104 -1.18 -17.63 5.30
C LYS A 104 -1.33 -19.09 4.89
N HIS A 105 -2.54 -19.50 4.49
CA HIS A 105 -2.80 -20.89 4.10
C HIS A 105 -2.33 -21.22 2.68
N HIS A 106 -2.34 -20.24 1.77
CA HIS A 106 -2.16 -20.50 0.34
C HIS A 106 -0.93 -19.83 -0.30
N ALA A 107 -0.19 -18.97 0.42
CA ALA A 107 0.94 -18.23 -0.16
C ALA A 107 2.02 -19.14 -0.77
N SER A 108 2.29 -20.32 -0.18
CA SER A 108 3.24 -21.28 -0.78
C SER A 108 2.76 -21.82 -2.12
N ASP A 109 1.46 -22.09 -2.26
CA ASP A 109 0.90 -22.58 -3.51
C ASP A 109 0.83 -21.47 -4.57
N ILE A 110 0.49 -20.25 -4.18
CA ILE A 110 0.56 -19.06 -5.04
C ILE A 110 2.01 -18.82 -5.51
N ALA A 111 2.99 -18.90 -4.61
CA ALA A 111 4.40 -18.72 -4.95
C ALA A 111 4.91 -19.76 -5.97
N LYS A 112 4.36 -20.98 -5.98
CA LYS A 112 4.71 -22.00 -6.99
C LYS A 112 4.27 -21.60 -8.40
N THR A 113 3.14 -20.89 -8.54
CA THR A 113 2.62 -20.48 -9.85
C THR A 113 3.34 -19.27 -10.43
N ILE A 114 4.07 -18.51 -9.62
CA ILE A 114 4.85 -17.35 -10.07
C ILE A 114 6.24 -17.82 -10.54
N PRO A 115 6.62 -17.63 -11.82
CA PRO A 115 7.94 -18.01 -12.32
C PRO A 115 9.07 -17.21 -11.64
N ALA A 116 10.27 -17.80 -11.53
CA ALA A 116 11.46 -17.02 -11.20
C ALA A 116 11.78 -16.03 -12.33
N GLY A 117 12.34 -14.88 -11.99
CA GLY A 117 12.57 -13.74 -12.89
C GLY A 117 11.33 -12.88 -13.15
N SER A 118 10.22 -13.13 -12.44
CA SER A 118 8.99 -12.35 -12.59
C SER A 118 9.09 -11.01 -11.87
N MET A 119 8.35 -10.03 -12.40
CA MET A 119 7.96 -8.85 -11.65
C MET A 119 6.65 -9.11 -10.92
N VAL A 120 6.56 -8.76 -9.64
CA VAL A 120 5.34 -8.81 -8.83
C VAL A 120 4.93 -7.39 -8.51
N ILE A 121 3.81 -6.91 -9.06
CA ILE A 121 3.36 -5.53 -8.92
C ILE A 121 2.14 -5.51 -8.02
N GLU A 122 2.21 -4.85 -6.87
CA GLU A 122 1.05 -4.61 -6.01
C GLU A 122 0.45 -3.24 -6.28
N LEU A 123 -0.82 -3.24 -6.69
CA LEU A 123 -1.60 -2.04 -6.96
C LEU A 123 -2.19 -1.52 -5.64
N GLY A 124 -1.65 -0.40 -5.14
CA GLY A 124 -2.03 0.18 -3.86
C GLY A 124 -1.41 -0.60 -2.71
N SER A 125 -0.14 -0.33 -2.44
CA SER A 125 0.72 -1.14 -1.56
C SER A 125 0.30 -1.13 -0.07
N GLY A 126 -0.34 -0.05 0.39
CA GLY A 126 -0.77 0.06 1.79
C GLY A 126 0.40 -0.19 2.75
N ASN A 127 0.16 -0.88 3.86
CA ASN A 127 1.19 -1.12 4.90
C ASN A 127 1.90 -2.49 4.82
N LEU A 128 1.88 -3.15 3.66
CA LEU A 128 2.60 -4.41 3.37
C LEU A 128 2.28 -5.63 4.25
N ARG A 129 1.36 -5.54 5.23
CA ARG A 129 1.02 -6.65 6.15
C ARG A 129 0.59 -7.91 5.41
N LYS A 130 -0.14 -7.73 4.32
CA LYS A 130 -0.68 -8.82 3.50
C LYS A 130 0.37 -9.36 2.55
N VAL A 131 0.98 -8.46 1.77
CA VAL A 131 1.95 -8.86 0.74
C VAL A 131 3.18 -9.52 1.33
N SER A 132 3.62 -9.10 2.52
CA SER A 132 4.78 -9.69 3.22
C SER A 132 4.67 -11.20 3.37
N ILE A 133 3.46 -11.75 3.54
CA ILE A 133 3.22 -13.19 3.65
C ILE A 133 3.58 -13.89 2.32
N LEU A 134 3.19 -13.30 1.20
CA LEU A 134 3.52 -13.82 -0.13
C LEU A 134 5.00 -13.62 -0.48
N LEU A 135 5.58 -12.47 -0.14
CA LEU A 135 7.01 -12.21 -0.37
C LEU A 135 7.89 -13.19 0.41
N GLN A 136 7.55 -13.50 1.66
CA GLN A 136 8.22 -14.55 2.44
C GLN A 136 8.11 -15.93 1.79
N ALA A 137 6.93 -16.27 1.23
CA ALA A 137 6.75 -17.55 0.55
C ALA A 137 7.55 -17.64 -0.76
N LEU A 138 7.65 -16.54 -1.53
CA LEU A 138 8.48 -16.43 -2.73
C LEU A 138 9.97 -16.58 -2.39
N ASP A 139 10.43 -15.89 -1.35
CA ASP A 139 11.81 -15.95 -0.87
C ASP A 139 12.18 -17.36 -0.37
N ALA A 140 11.32 -17.97 0.45
CA ALA A 140 11.51 -19.34 0.95
C ALA A 140 11.52 -20.38 -0.19
N ALA A 141 10.81 -20.13 -1.29
CA ALA A 141 10.82 -20.96 -2.49
C ALA A 141 12.04 -20.70 -3.40
N GLY A 142 12.93 -19.77 -3.05
CA GLY A 142 14.12 -19.42 -3.83
C GLY A 142 13.79 -18.72 -5.15
N LYS A 143 12.65 -18.02 -5.22
CA LYS A 143 12.20 -17.30 -6.41
C LYS A 143 12.90 -15.95 -6.48
N ASP A 144 13.88 -15.81 -7.38
CA ASP A 144 14.49 -14.51 -7.70
C ASP A 144 13.44 -13.65 -8.41
N ILE A 145 12.91 -12.63 -7.74
CA ILE A 145 11.85 -11.76 -8.26
C ILE A 145 12.06 -10.30 -7.86
N ASP A 146 11.51 -9.40 -8.66
CA ASP A 146 11.41 -7.98 -8.35
C ASP A 146 9.97 -7.67 -7.91
N TYR A 147 9.77 -7.28 -6.65
CA TYR A 147 8.51 -6.78 -6.11
C TYR A 147 8.45 -5.25 -6.24
N TYR A 148 7.32 -4.76 -6.73
CA TYR A 148 7.04 -3.34 -6.93
C TYR A 148 5.78 -2.94 -6.15
N ALA A 149 5.96 -2.13 -5.13
CA ALA A 149 4.87 -1.42 -4.46
C ALA A 149 4.46 -0.22 -5.32
N LEU A 150 3.26 -0.22 -5.91
CA LEU A 150 2.73 0.92 -6.66
C LEU A 150 1.81 1.75 -5.77
N ASP A 151 2.13 3.02 -5.58
CA ASP A 151 1.33 3.93 -4.77
C ASP A 151 1.40 5.39 -5.24
N LEU A 152 0.39 6.17 -4.86
CA LEU A 152 0.27 7.60 -5.17
C LEU A 152 1.08 8.47 -4.22
N SER A 153 1.38 7.97 -3.03
CA SER A 153 2.07 8.72 -1.99
C SER A 153 3.53 8.30 -1.89
N MET A 154 4.43 9.21 -2.28
CA MET A 154 5.87 9.04 -2.08
C MET A 154 6.22 8.81 -0.59
N ASP A 155 5.55 9.52 0.32
CA ASP A 155 5.82 9.40 1.76
C ASP A 155 5.41 8.02 2.28
N GLU A 156 4.30 7.48 1.79
CA GLU A 156 3.86 6.11 2.13
C GLU A 156 4.78 5.06 1.51
N LEU A 157 5.23 5.24 0.27
CA LEU A 157 6.22 4.35 -0.34
C LEU A 157 7.51 4.28 0.49
N ASN A 158 8.04 5.43 0.92
CA ASN A 158 9.22 5.46 1.80
C ASN A 158 8.94 4.75 3.13
N ARG A 159 7.86 5.14 3.83
CA ARG A 159 7.51 4.60 5.14
C ARG A 159 7.32 3.09 5.13
N THR A 160 6.67 2.57 4.09
CA THR A 160 6.27 1.16 4.01
C THR A 160 7.45 0.29 3.60
N LEU A 161 8.21 0.72 2.60
CA LEU A 161 9.38 0.00 2.12
C LEU A 161 10.51 -0.04 3.16
N GLU A 162 10.69 1.00 3.98
CA GLU A 162 11.64 1.00 5.11
C GLU A 162 11.38 -0.14 6.12
N GLN A 163 10.15 -0.63 6.19
CA GLN A 163 9.75 -1.69 7.12
C GLN A 163 9.86 -3.10 6.52
N VAL A 164 10.19 -3.21 5.23
CA VAL A 164 10.31 -4.49 4.54
C VAL A 164 11.49 -5.28 5.14
N PRO A 165 11.28 -6.57 5.51
CA PRO A 165 12.38 -7.40 5.97
C PRO A 165 13.37 -7.65 4.84
N GLU A 166 14.63 -7.90 5.19
CA GLU A 166 15.63 -8.31 4.21
C GLU A 166 15.31 -9.71 3.68
N PHE A 167 15.18 -9.83 2.35
CA PHE A 167 14.96 -11.07 1.64
C PHE A 167 16.22 -11.46 0.86
N LYS A 168 16.42 -12.77 0.66
CA LYS A 168 17.59 -13.28 -0.07
C LYS A 168 17.39 -13.28 -1.59
N TYR A 169 16.17 -13.55 -2.04
CA TYR A 169 15.80 -13.71 -3.45
C TYR A 169 14.79 -12.67 -3.92
N VAL A 170 14.05 -12.05 -3.00
CA VAL A 170 13.07 -11.00 -3.34
C VAL A 170 13.74 -9.63 -3.23
N LYS A 171 13.68 -8.83 -4.30
CA LYS A 171 14.08 -7.41 -4.28
C LYS A 171 12.84 -6.55 -4.23
N CYS A 172 12.81 -5.53 -3.38
CA CYS A 172 11.65 -4.66 -3.21
C CYS A 172 11.97 -3.26 -3.72
N HIS A 173 11.03 -2.70 -4.49
CA HIS A 173 11.12 -1.40 -5.14
C HIS A 173 9.80 -0.65 -4.98
N GLY A 174 9.84 0.67 -5.08
CA GLY A 174 8.66 1.52 -5.16
C GLY A 174 8.40 1.99 -6.59
N LEU A 175 7.13 2.10 -6.96
CA LEU A 175 6.65 2.81 -8.13
C LEU A 175 5.74 3.93 -7.65
N HIS A 176 6.16 5.17 -7.87
CA HIS A 176 5.36 6.34 -7.52
C HIS A 176 4.53 6.75 -8.73
N GLY A 177 3.20 6.55 -8.64
CA GLY A 177 2.27 6.89 -9.71
C GLY A 177 0.88 6.28 -9.55
N THR A 178 0.00 6.60 -10.50
CA THR A 178 -1.35 6.05 -10.59
C THR A 178 -1.34 4.62 -11.13
N TYR A 179 -2.48 3.93 -11.08
CA TYR A 179 -2.63 2.64 -11.76
C TYR A 179 -2.44 2.75 -13.28
N ASP A 180 -2.86 3.87 -13.88
CA ASP A 180 -2.67 4.13 -15.31
C ASP A 180 -1.20 4.38 -15.64
N ASP A 181 -0.47 5.11 -14.80
CA ASP A 181 0.98 5.27 -14.92
C ASP A 181 1.69 3.91 -14.83
N GLY A 182 1.28 3.06 -13.88
CA GLY A 182 1.78 1.70 -13.75
C GLY A 182 1.52 0.87 -15.01
N LEU A 183 0.34 1.01 -15.61
CA LEU A 183 0.00 0.34 -16.86
C LEU A 183 0.89 0.80 -18.03
N GLU A 184 1.14 2.10 -18.17
CA GLU A 184 2.04 2.63 -19.20
C GLU A 184 3.49 2.20 -18.95
N TRP A 185 3.95 2.22 -17.70
CA TRP A 185 5.28 1.74 -17.33
C TRP A 185 5.50 0.25 -17.67
N LEU A 186 4.47 -0.59 -17.52
CA LEU A 186 4.52 -2.00 -17.92
C LEU A 186 4.64 -2.22 -19.43
N LYS A 187 4.25 -1.25 -20.26
CA LYS A 187 4.38 -1.32 -21.73
C LYS A 187 5.78 -0.99 -22.23
N LEU A 188 6.65 -0.43 -21.38
CA LEU A 188 8.02 -0.11 -21.76
C LEU A 188 8.77 -1.38 -22.23
N PRO A 189 9.61 -1.30 -23.28
CA PRO A 189 10.29 -2.47 -23.85
C PRO A 189 11.01 -3.35 -22.82
N GLU A 190 11.70 -2.74 -21.87
CA GLU A 190 12.44 -3.37 -20.77
C GLU A 190 11.55 -4.16 -19.80
N ASN A 191 10.28 -3.77 -19.64
CA ASN A 191 9.32 -4.38 -18.72
C ASN A 191 8.39 -5.36 -19.43
N SER A 192 8.05 -5.07 -20.69
CA SER A 192 7.10 -5.84 -21.48
C SER A 192 7.52 -7.31 -21.66
N SER A 193 8.83 -7.58 -21.73
CA SER A 193 9.40 -8.92 -21.93
C SER A 193 9.53 -9.76 -20.65
N LYS A 194 9.40 -9.15 -19.46
CA LYS A 194 9.46 -9.87 -18.18
C LYS A 194 8.12 -10.54 -17.88
N ALA A 195 8.17 -11.70 -17.23
CA ALA A 195 6.97 -12.33 -16.69
C ALA A 195 6.40 -11.46 -15.56
N LYS A 196 5.07 -11.40 -15.42
CA LYS A 196 4.41 -10.47 -14.50
C LYS A 196 3.37 -11.18 -13.62
N CYS A 197 3.29 -10.75 -12.38
CA CYS A 197 2.16 -11.01 -11.50
C CYS A 197 1.59 -9.67 -11.04
N ILE A 198 0.38 -9.33 -11.47
CA ILE A 198 -0.31 -8.11 -11.02
C ILE A 198 -1.19 -8.46 -9.83
N MET A 199 -1.02 -7.77 -8.72
CA MET A 199 -1.73 -8.02 -7.47
C MET A 199 -2.66 -6.86 -7.15
N SER A 200 -3.94 -7.16 -6.92
CA SER A 200 -4.92 -6.23 -6.36
C SER A 200 -5.59 -6.88 -5.16
N LEU A 201 -5.16 -6.51 -3.97
CA LEU A 201 -5.63 -7.08 -2.70
C LEU A 201 -6.64 -6.17 -2.02
N GLY A 202 -7.30 -6.68 -0.97
CA GLY A 202 -8.15 -5.91 -0.06
C GLY A 202 -9.52 -5.60 -0.62
N SER A 203 -9.95 -6.32 -1.65
CA SER A 203 -11.18 -6.04 -2.37
C SER A 203 -11.23 -4.61 -2.93
N SER A 204 -10.07 -3.99 -3.18
CA SER A 204 -9.95 -2.62 -3.70
C SER A 204 -10.64 -2.44 -5.05
N ILE A 205 -10.70 -3.49 -5.87
CA ILE A 205 -11.46 -3.50 -7.12
C ILE A 205 -12.97 -3.30 -6.90
N GLY A 206 -13.48 -3.56 -5.70
CA GLY A 206 -14.85 -3.28 -5.30
C GLY A 206 -15.18 -1.78 -5.19
N ASN A 207 -14.18 -0.90 -5.19
CA ASN A 207 -14.38 0.55 -5.25
C ASN A 207 -14.80 1.05 -6.64
N PHE A 208 -14.66 0.22 -7.68
CA PHE A 208 -15.09 0.58 -9.02
C PHE A 208 -16.56 0.19 -9.25
N SER A 209 -17.21 0.94 -10.16
CA SER A 209 -18.46 0.46 -10.77
C SER A 209 -18.20 -0.83 -11.56
N ARG A 210 -19.24 -1.62 -11.88
CA ARG A 210 -19.07 -2.84 -12.68
C ARG A 210 -18.39 -2.61 -14.03
N SER A 211 -18.73 -1.51 -14.71
CA SER A 211 -18.07 -1.14 -15.97
C SER A 211 -16.64 -0.66 -15.74
N GLY A 212 -16.41 0.13 -14.69
CA GLY A 212 -15.06 0.58 -14.31
C GLY A 212 -14.13 -0.58 -13.98
N ALA A 213 -14.59 -1.56 -13.19
CA ALA A 213 -13.82 -2.77 -12.87
C ALA A 213 -13.48 -3.58 -14.13
N LYS A 214 -14.42 -3.68 -15.08
CA LYS A 214 -14.19 -4.34 -16.37
C LYS A 214 -13.10 -3.62 -17.17
N GLU A 215 -13.17 -2.30 -17.27
CA GLU A 215 -12.19 -1.47 -18.00
C GLU A 215 -10.82 -1.54 -17.34
N PHE A 216 -10.77 -1.41 -16.01
CA PHE A 216 -9.57 -1.57 -15.20
C PHE A 216 -8.88 -2.93 -15.45
N LEU A 217 -9.63 -4.04 -15.30
CA LEU A 217 -9.08 -5.38 -15.57
C LEU A 217 -8.65 -5.54 -17.01
N LYS A 218 -9.43 -5.01 -17.96
CA LYS A 218 -9.09 -5.07 -19.38
C LYS A 218 -7.74 -4.41 -19.65
N GLY A 219 -7.50 -3.22 -19.07
CA GLY A 219 -6.24 -2.49 -19.20
C GLY A 219 -5.04 -3.37 -18.84
N PHE A 220 -5.05 -3.99 -17.66
CA PHE A 220 -3.99 -4.89 -17.25
C PHE A 220 -3.91 -6.14 -18.13
N THR A 221 -5.02 -6.77 -18.49
CA THR A 221 -4.96 -7.96 -19.37
C THR A 221 -4.38 -7.66 -20.75
N ASP A 222 -4.51 -6.43 -21.26
CA ASP A 222 -3.96 -6.04 -22.57
C ASP A 222 -2.42 -5.94 -22.56
N VAL A 223 -1.77 -5.90 -21.38
CA VAL A 223 -0.30 -5.88 -21.24
C VAL A 223 0.29 -7.19 -20.72
N LEU A 224 -0.55 -8.20 -20.49
CA LEU A 224 -0.13 -9.51 -20.00
C LEU A 224 0.08 -10.52 -21.12
N SER A 225 1.09 -11.34 -20.95
CA SER A 225 1.39 -12.51 -21.79
C SER A 225 0.86 -13.80 -21.16
N PRO A 226 0.78 -14.93 -21.89
CA PRO A 226 0.26 -16.19 -21.36
C PRO A 226 0.99 -16.76 -20.13
N SER A 227 2.23 -16.33 -19.88
CA SER A 227 3.03 -16.69 -18.70
C SER A 227 2.75 -15.81 -17.48
N ASP A 228 1.98 -14.73 -17.66
CA ASP A 228 1.70 -13.75 -16.63
C ASP A 228 0.43 -14.12 -15.84
N SER A 229 0.25 -13.48 -14.69
CA SER A 229 -0.88 -13.75 -13.82
C SER A 229 -1.45 -12.47 -13.22
N ILE A 230 -2.72 -12.54 -12.82
CA ILE A 230 -3.35 -11.54 -11.95
C ILE A 230 -3.84 -12.26 -10.70
N LEU A 231 -3.46 -11.75 -9.53
CA LEU A 231 -3.97 -12.16 -8.23
C LEU A 231 -4.93 -11.08 -7.70
N ILE A 232 -6.19 -11.44 -7.51
CA ILE A 232 -7.23 -10.51 -7.06
C ILE A 232 -7.83 -11.02 -5.76
N GLY A 233 -7.78 -10.20 -4.72
CA GLY A 233 -8.55 -10.39 -3.50
C GLY A 233 -9.94 -9.79 -3.66
N LEU A 234 -10.98 -10.58 -3.40
CA LEU A 234 -12.38 -10.16 -3.48
C LEU A 234 -13.11 -10.56 -2.21
N ASP A 235 -13.83 -9.62 -1.61
CA ASP A 235 -14.78 -9.94 -0.56
C ASP A 235 -16.00 -10.66 -1.17
N ALA A 236 -16.33 -11.82 -0.60
CA ALA A 236 -17.47 -12.64 -0.97
C ALA A 236 -18.45 -12.87 0.19
N THR A 237 -18.38 -12.08 1.27
CA THR A 237 -19.30 -12.24 2.39
C THR A 237 -20.75 -12.05 1.94
N SER A 238 -21.60 -12.95 2.42
CA SER A 238 -23.05 -12.83 2.33
C SER A 238 -23.67 -12.45 3.68
N ASP A 239 -22.85 -12.28 4.71
CA ASP A 239 -23.29 -11.89 6.06
C ASP A 239 -23.54 -10.38 6.10
N SER A 240 -24.81 -10.00 6.02
CA SER A 240 -25.22 -8.59 6.06
C SER A 240 -24.92 -7.92 7.40
N ALA A 241 -24.71 -8.66 8.50
CA ALA A 241 -24.32 -8.06 9.77
C ALA A 241 -22.87 -7.55 9.76
N LYS A 242 -22.03 -8.08 8.86
CA LYS A 242 -20.63 -7.65 8.67
C LYS A 242 -20.47 -6.57 7.60
N VAL A 243 -21.52 -6.29 6.84
CA VAL A 243 -21.51 -5.28 5.78
C VAL A 243 -22.31 -4.07 6.24
N TYR A 244 -21.61 -2.99 6.60
CA TYR A 244 -22.28 -1.77 7.02
C TYR A 244 -23.09 -1.19 5.85
N THR A 245 -24.41 -1.19 5.99
CA THR A 245 -25.33 -0.62 5.01
C THR A 245 -25.87 0.69 5.57
N VAL A 246 -25.57 1.82 4.91
CA VAL A 246 -26.20 3.10 5.24
C VAL A 246 -27.65 3.00 4.76
N MET A 247 -28.59 2.92 5.69
CA MET A 247 -30.03 3.01 5.42
C MET A 247 -30.44 4.41 4.98
#